data_AF-A0A524K9N8-F1
#
_entry.id   AF-A0A524K9N8-F1
#
_cell.length_a   1.000
_cell.length_b   1.000
_cell.length_c   1.000
_cell.angle_alpha   90.00
_cell.angle_beta   90.00
_cell.angle_gamma   90.00
#
_symmetry.space_group_name_H-M   'P 1'
#
loop_
_entity.id
_entity.type
_entity.pdbx_description
1 polymer ?
#
loop_
_entity_poly.entity_id
_entity_poly.type
_entity_poly.pdbx_seq_one_letter_code
_entity_poly.pdbx_strand_id
1 'polypeptide(L)' 'MKNSVICTGPYGVGKSEFSIQYALTQAPCYLADLDVLNPYFRPREIHGFLSEHGVTIIGNSTHNMTNLDLPGLSGDVGA' A
#
# COMPACT_ATOMS: atom_id res chain seq x y z
N MET A 1 -21.36 -3.76 0.55
CA MET A 1 -20.66 -3.59 -0.73
C MET A 1 -19.18 -3.38 -0.41
N LYS A 2 -18.26 -4.05 -1.11
CA LYS A 2 -16.81 -3.76 -0.98
C LYS A 2 -16.54 -2.47 -1.78
N ASN A 3 -15.94 -1.46 -1.14
CA ASN A 3 -15.59 -0.19 -1.78
C ASN A 3 -14.10 -0.21 -2.13
N SER A 4 -13.76 0.11 -3.38
CA SER A 4 -12.38 0.18 -3.85
C SER A 4 -12.06 1.60 -4.32
N VAL A 5 -10.93 2.14 -3.87
CA VAL A 5 -10.45 3.47 -4.24
C VAL A 5 -9.10 3.31 -4.94
N ILE A 6 -8.96 3.92 -6.12
CA ILE A 6 -7.71 3.93 -6.88
C ILE A 6 -7.12 5.33 -6.81
N CYS A 7 -5.94 5.46 -6.18
CA CYS A 7 -5.19 6.70 -6.13
C CYS A 7 -4.20 6.75 -7.30
N THR A 8 -4.39 7.69 -8.22
CA THR A 8 -3.54 7.86 -9.41
C THR A 8 -3.17 9.33 -9.61
N GLY A 9 -2.12 9.59 -10.39
CA GLY A 9 -1.62 10.93 -10.67
C GLY A 9 -0.13 10.97 -11.00
N PRO A 10 0.40 12.14 -11.39
CA PRO A 10 1.80 12.31 -11.76
C PRO A 10 2.80 11.91 -10.66
N TYR A 11 4.07 11.75 -11.02
CA TYR A 11 5.13 11.50 -10.05
C TYR A 11 5.27 12.67 -9.05
N GLY A 12 5.54 12.37 -7.78
CA GLY A 12 5.79 13.39 -6.75
C GLY A 12 4.57 14.15 -6.20
N VAL A 13 3.34 13.86 -6.65
CA VAL A 13 2.13 14.59 -6.19
C VAL A 13 1.57 14.13 -4.84
N GLY A 14 2.27 13.23 -4.12
CA GLY A 14 1.87 12.79 -2.78
C GLY A 14 0.83 11.65 -2.74
N LYS A 15 0.78 10.80 -3.78
CA LYS A 15 -0.21 9.70 -3.89
C LYS A 15 -0.07 8.69 -2.74
N SER A 16 1.16 8.33 -2.40
CA SER A 16 1.44 7.34 -1.35
C SER A 16 1.03 7.86 0.02
N GLU A 17 1.39 9.10 0.34
CA GLU A 17 1.03 9.79 1.57
C GLU A 17 -0.49 9.95 1.70
N PHE A 18 -1.16 10.38 0.63
CA PHE A 18 -2.62 10.46 0.61
C PHE A 18 -3.27 9.09 0.83
N SER A 19 -2.80 8.04 0.14
CA SER A 19 -3.37 6.69 0.23
C SER A 19 -3.21 6.10 1.64
N ILE A 20 -2.07 6.34 2.29
CA ILE A 20 -1.82 5.95 3.68
C ILE A 20 -2.77 6.66 4.64
N GLN A 21 -2.86 7.99 4.55
CA GLN A 21 -3.73 8.77 5.42
C GLN A 21 -5.21 8.42 5.22
N TYR A 22 -5.62 8.27 3.96
CA TYR A 22 -6.98 7.85 3.63
C TYR A 22 -7.28 6.46 4.22
N ALA A 23 -6.38 5.48 4.05
CA ALA A 23 -6.56 4.14 4.63
C ALA A 23 -6.75 4.16 6.15
N LEU A 24 -5.99 4.98 6.87
CA LEU A 24 -6.15 5.16 8.32
C LEU A 24 -7.56 5.67 8.70
N THR A 25 -8.16 6.54 7.88
CA THR A 25 -9.55 6.99 8.12
C THR A 25 -10.60 5.93 7.79
N GLN A 26 -10.24 4.92 7.00
CA GLN A 26 -11.14 3.85 6.54
C GLN A 26 -10.92 2.53 7.26
N ALA A 27 -10.03 2.48 8.26
CA ALA A 27 -9.75 1.26 9.00
C ALA A 27 -11.03 0.67 9.64
N PRO A 28 -11.22 -0.67 9.61
CA PRO A 28 -10.30 -1.67 9.06
C PRO A 28 -10.38 -1.80 7.53
N CYS A 29 -9.23 -1.82 6.86
CA CYS A 29 -9.17 -1.93 5.39
C CYS A 29 -7.88 -2.58 4.88
N TYR A 30 -7.84 -2.84 3.57
CA TYR A 30 -6.65 -3.26 2.85
C TYR A 30 -6.06 -2.09 2.05
N LEU A 31 -4.74 -1.93 2.10
CA LEU A 31 -3.99 -0.96 1.29
C LEU A 31 -3.09 -1.70 0.30
N ALA A 32 -3.47 -1.71 -0.98
CA ALA A 32 -2.68 -2.31 -2.04
C ALA A 32 -1.61 -1.34 -2.57
N ASP A 33 -0.33 -1.65 -2.37
CA ASP A 33 0.80 -0.86 -2.87
C ASP A 33 1.27 -1.38 -4.24
N LEU A 34 0.86 -0.67 -5.30
CA LEU A 34 1.10 -1.01 -6.70
C LEU A 34 2.23 -0.19 -7.36
N ASP A 35 2.87 0.72 -6.62
CA ASP A 35 3.88 1.62 -7.21
C ASP A 35 5.23 0.90 -7.35
N VAL A 36 5.64 0.70 -8.62
CA VAL A 36 6.87 -0.01 -9.01
C VAL A 36 8.07 0.95 -9.13
N LEU A 37 7.85 2.26 -9.13
CA LEU A 37 8.89 3.28 -9.27
C LEU A 37 8.98 4.13 -7.99
N ASN A 38 9.47 3.54 -6.90
CA ASN A 38 9.37 4.18 -5.59
C ASN A 38 10.74 4.43 -4.91
N PRO A 39 11.38 5.60 -5.15
CA PRO A 39 12.69 5.93 -4.58
C PRO A 39 12.68 6.57 -3.18
N TYR A 40 11.51 6.82 -2.56
CA TYR A 40 11.46 7.65 -1.34
C TYR A 40 10.65 7.07 -0.17
N PHE A 41 9.33 6.91 -0.29
CA PHE A 41 8.48 6.56 0.86
C PHE A 41 7.55 5.40 0.51
N ARG A 42 7.71 4.30 1.22
CA ARG A 42 6.94 3.07 0.98
C ARG A 42 6.01 2.82 2.17
N PRO A 43 4.69 2.56 1.96
CA PRO A 43 3.80 2.10 3.02
C PRO A 43 4.36 0.91 3.80
N ARG A 44 5.16 0.07 3.13
CA ARG A 44 5.89 -1.06 3.71
C ARG A 44 6.86 -0.66 4.85
N GLU A 45 7.42 0.55 4.84
CA GLU A 45 8.35 1.03 5.88
C GLU A 45 7.65 1.31 7.21
N ILE A 46 6.34 1.59 7.18
CA ILE A 46 5.50 1.83 8.35
C ILE A 46 4.48 0.70 8.56
N HIS A 47 4.77 -0.51 8.04
CA HIS A 47 3.86 -1.65 8.11
C HIS A 47 3.37 -1.95 9.53
N GLY A 48 4.27 -1.90 10.53
CA GLY A 48 3.90 -2.13 11.93
C GLY A 48 2.85 -1.13 12.42
N PHE A 49 3.10 0.17 12.21
CA PHE A 49 2.17 1.23 12.56
C PHE A 49 0.81 1.07 11.87
N LEU A 50 0.80 0.77 10.57
CA LEU A 50 -0.45 0.58 9.83
C LEU A 50 -1.22 -0.67 10.30
N SER A 51 -0.52 -1.77 10.58
CA SER A 51 -1.12 -2.99 11.11
C SER A 51 -1.75 -2.78 12.49
N GLU A 52 -1.07 -2.05 13.38
CA GLU A 52 -1.58 -1.67 14.71
C GLU A 52 -2.87 -0.85 14.62
N HIS A 53 -3.05 -0.08 13.55
CA HIS A 53 -4.25 0.73 13.29
C HIS A 53 -5.30 0.02 12.42
N GLY A 54 -5.17 -1.29 12.18
CA GLY A 54 -6.16 -2.09 11.44
C GLY A 54 -6.09 -1.94 9.92
N VAL A 55 -4.96 -1.46 9.38
CA VAL A 55 -4.71 -1.38 7.93
C VAL A 55 -3.76 -2.50 7.52
N THR A 56 -4.26 -3.44 6.72
CA THR A 56 -3.48 -4.55 6.18
C THR A 56 -2.87 -4.14 4.84
N ILE A 57 -1.55 -4.14 4.73
CA ILE A 57 -0.87 -3.80 3.48
C ILE A 57 -0.81 -5.03 2.59
N ILE A 58 -1.25 -4.89 1.34
CA ILE A 58 -1.08 -5.87 0.29
C ILE A 58 -0.02 -5.34 -0.68
N GLY A 59 1.13 -6.02 -0.77
CA GLY A 59 2.22 -5.62 -1.65
C GLY A 59 2.85 -6.83 -2.32
N ASN A 60 4.03 -6.65 -2.91
CA ASN A 60 4.82 -7.77 -3.41
C ASN A 60 5.03 -8.80 -2.30
N SER A 61 4.68 -10.06 -2.58
CA SER A 61 4.53 -11.20 -1.67
C SER A 61 5.81 -11.71 -1.01
N THR A 62 6.86 -10.90 -0.94
CA THR A 62 8.11 -11.26 -0.28
C THR A 62 8.33 -10.32 0.88
N HIS A 63 7.84 -10.74 2.04
CA HIS A 63 8.07 -10.13 3.37
C HIS A 63 9.55 -9.78 3.66
N ASN A 64 10.51 -10.27 2.84
CA ASN A 64 11.95 -10.11 2.97
C ASN A 64 12.66 -9.48 1.75
N MET A 65 11.94 -9.02 0.72
CA MET A 65 12.55 -8.40 -0.47
C MET A 65 12.11 -6.93 -0.60
N THR A 66 12.50 -6.12 0.39
CA THR A 66 12.18 -4.69 0.47
C THR A 66 12.70 -3.87 -0.72
N ASN A 67 13.58 -4.42 -1.56
CA ASN A 67 14.29 -3.71 -2.63
C ASN A 67 14.06 -4.27 -4.04
N LEU A 68 13.15 -5.22 -4.23
CA LEU A 68 12.90 -5.79 -5.56
C LEU A 68 11.64 -5.17 -6.17
N ASP A 69 11.84 -4.18 -7.04
CA ASP A 69 10.80 -3.51 -7.83
C ASP A 69 10.29 -4.41 -8.98
N LEU A 70 9.81 -5.60 -8.63
CA LEU A 70 9.10 -6.45 -9.58
C LEU A 70 7.63 -6.01 -9.65
N PRO A 71 7.03 -5.87 -10.84
CA PRO A 71 5.60 -5.67 -10.94
C PRO A 71 4.88 -6.93 -10.44
N GLY A 72 4.22 -6.85 -9.28
CA GLY A 72 3.54 -7.98 -8.69
C GLY A 72 2.64 -7.60 -7.51
N LEU A 73 1.61 -8.42 -7.29
CA LEU A 73 0.66 -8.35 -6.19
C LEU A 73 0.56 -9.75 -5.57
N SER A 74 0.48 -9.86 -4.25
CA SER A 74 0.12 -11.13 -3.63
C SER A 74 -1.32 -11.53 -4.00
N GLY A 75 -1.64 -12.82 -3.91
CA GLY A 75 -3.00 -13.32 -4.14
C GLY A 75 -4.04 -12.80 -3.13
N ASP A 76 -3.60 -12.09 -2.10
CA ASP A 76 -4.45 -11.56 -1.03
C ASP A 76 -5.38 -10.43 -1.50
N VAL A 77 -5.12 -9.85 -2.69
CA VAL A 77 -5.96 -8.81 -3.30
C VAL A 77 -7.41 -9.25 -3.54
N GLY A 78 -7.69 -10.56 -3.53
CA GLY A 78 -9.03 -11.13 -3.74
C GLY A 78 -9.79 -11.57 -2.49
N ALA A 79 -9.20 -11.52 -1.29
CA ALA A 79 -9.82 -12.02 -0.05
C ALA A 79 -10.92 -11.09 0.51
#